data_AF-A0A924GR42-F1
#
_entry.id   AF-A0A924GR42-F1
#
_cell.length_a   1.000
_cell.length_b   1.000
_cell.length_c   1.000
_cell.angle_alpha   90.00
_cell.angle_beta   90.00
_cell.angle_gamma   90.00
#
_symmetry.space_group_name_H-M   'P 1'
#
loop_
_entity.id
_entity.type
_entity.pdbx_description
1 polymer ?
#
loop_
_entity_poly.entity_id
_entity_poly.type
_entity_poly.pdbx_seq_one_letter_code
_entity_poly.pdbx_strand_id
1 'polypeptide(L)'
;MFLAKLVRFARRLHSEERGVALAAVIGLMVVGLLLTSLIVSSVIGGLGSTTAARAGVQSQASAEAGIAVAKVGFEAGTCSSQSTPGVYASAAGAVPMWSAKIFWRPLSGGTWVQGCPIVLQNQVRIVATGTAAAIGVAGQSAKDKSYVEAVYGLGGTGAAVYGYSSTGSTGNGTFVSVDGSTPAFFVRTGDVNCSGSIAGMSDIVVQNGSLTTSGNCDIPGNAWSSGPMAITGSASVHGSAWSLSSITAAPGKIIGPTWPYAVTPPAPVAPVVPPWVDFPYDPTKWGGFSIIVLSGSCPWPALGSAPTIIDARGCGSFSLPTGTLSLSNDLVVFANTFNVAHTSVTSASASVHKLWLITPDAIPNSSPDCPGGASNTFGLGPNFTSTATAPVMIYTPCAINLGSNVSLFGQVFAGVVAFGGGPTVSYVPVGLPGVSLYNGATSYGFLLNVSSSRNVQTGG
;
A
#
# COMPACT_ATOMS: atom_id res chain seq x y z
N MET A 1 3.41 75.06 79.62
CA MET A 1 3.02 73.72 80.09
C MET A 1 2.54 72.75 78.98
N PHE A 2 2.69 73.10 77.69
CA PHE A 2 2.23 72.27 76.56
C PHE A 2 3.35 71.48 75.84
N LEU A 3 4.60 71.93 75.90
CA LEU A 3 5.72 71.24 75.22
C LEU A 3 6.16 69.92 75.89
N ALA A 4 5.91 69.74 77.19
CA ALA A 4 6.32 68.53 77.91
C ALA A 4 5.40 67.31 77.66
N LYS A 5 4.17 67.53 77.16
CA LYS A 5 3.22 66.43 76.87
C LYS A 5 3.41 65.85 75.46
N LEU A 6 3.90 66.62 74.50
CA LEU A 6 4.14 66.17 73.12
C LEU A 6 5.35 65.22 73.00
N VAL A 7 6.41 65.44 73.78
CA VAL A 7 7.60 64.56 73.78
C VAL A 7 7.33 63.19 74.40
N ARG A 8 6.36 63.08 75.33
CA ARG A 8 5.97 61.79 75.92
C ARG A 8 5.07 60.95 75.02
N PHE A 9 4.35 61.55 74.06
CA PHE A 9 3.53 60.81 73.09
C PHE A 9 4.39 60.24 71.95
N ALA A 10 5.36 61.01 71.44
CA ALA A 10 6.28 60.54 70.40
C ALA A 10 7.21 59.40 70.86
N ARG A 11 7.56 59.32 72.15
CA ARG A 11 8.36 58.19 72.69
C ARG A 11 7.58 56.90 72.93
N ARG A 12 6.24 56.95 73.05
CA ARG A 12 5.43 55.74 73.23
C ARG A 12 5.11 55.03 71.91
N LEU A 13 5.07 55.76 70.79
CA LEU A 13 4.95 55.15 69.46
C LEU A 13 6.21 54.36 69.05
N HIS A 14 7.40 54.75 69.54
CA HIS A 14 8.65 54.08 69.14
C HIS A 14 8.90 52.72 69.81
N SER A 15 8.19 52.36 70.88
CA SER A 15 8.36 51.05 71.55
C SER A 15 7.31 50.01 71.19
N GLU A 16 6.25 50.35 70.46
CA GLU A 16 5.23 49.40 70.01
C GLU A 16 5.44 48.88 68.57
N GLU A 17 6.31 49.50 67.77
CA GLU A 17 6.57 49.03 66.39
C GLU A 17 7.51 47.81 66.29
N ARG A 18 8.18 47.43 67.38
CA ARG A 18 9.14 46.30 67.38
C ARG A 18 8.47 44.93 67.21
N GLY A 19 7.20 44.79 67.60
CA GLY A 19 6.42 43.57 67.40
C GLY A 19 5.76 43.48 66.01
N VAL A 20 5.31 44.62 65.48
CA VAL A 20 4.60 44.69 64.19
C VAL A 20 5.56 44.45 63.01
N ALA A 21 6.80 44.93 63.11
CA ALA A 21 7.82 44.69 62.08
C ALA A 21 8.15 43.18 61.93
N LEU A 22 8.24 42.45 63.05
CA LEU A 22 8.53 41.00 63.03
C LEU A 22 7.33 40.20 62.51
N ALA A 23 6.10 40.57 62.88
CA ALA A 23 4.88 39.97 62.33
C ALA A 23 4.72 40.23 60.82
N ALA A 24 5.06 41.43 60.34
CA ALA A 24 5.03 41.77 58.92
C ALA A 24 6.06 40.94 58.12
N VAL A 25 7.27 40.77 58.64
CA VAL A 25 8.32 39.95 57.98
C VAL A 25 7.92 38.48 57.94
N ILE A 26 7.40 37.92 59.03
CA ILE A 26 6.91 36.53 59.04
C ILE A 26 5.74 36.37 58.06
N GLY A 27 4.79 37.31 58.03
CA GLY A 27 3.70 37.30 57.06
C GLY A 27 4.19 37.29 55.62
N LEU A 28 5.20 38.10 55.30
CA LEU A 28 5.80 38.18 53.97
C LEU A 28 6.60 36.91 53.61
N MET A 29 7.30 36.32 54.60
CA MET A 29 7.97 35.02 54.42
C MET A 29 6.97 33.89 54.17
N VAL A 30 5.85 33.84 54.90
CA VAL A 30 4.81 32.83 54.70
C VAL A 30 4.17 32.97 53.32
N VAL A 31 3.84 34.18 52.88
CA VAL A 31 3.32 34.43 51.52
C VAL A 31 4.37 34.05 50.46
N GLY A 32 5.65 34.36 50.69
CA GLY A 32 6.75 33.95 49.82
C GLY A 32 6.90 32.43 49.70
N LEU A 33 6.76 31.69 50.81
CA LEU A 33 6.80 30.22 50.82
C LEU A 33 5.59 29.62 50.09
N LEU A 34 4.40 30.17 50.28
CA LEU A 34 3.20 29.73 49.56
C LEU A 34 3.33 29.97 48.06
N LEU A 35 3.77 31.16 47.64
CA LEU A 35 3.99 31.48 46.23
C LEU A 35 5.05 30.60 45.58
N THR A 36 6.18 30.38 46.24
CA THR A 36 7.24 29.50 45.72
C THR A 36 6.76 28.06 45.61
N SER A 37 5.97 27.55 46.57
CA SER A 37 5.39 26.21 46.48
C SER A 37 4.42 26.04 45.30
N LEU A 38 3.60 27.05 45.01
CA LEU A 38 2.67 27.05 43.88
C LEU A 38 3.40 27.10 42.53
N ILE A 39 4.47 27.89 42.44
CA ILE A 39 5.32 27.97 41.24
C ILE A 39 6.03 26.63 41.01
N VAL A 40 6.57 26.01 42.06
CA VAL A 40 7.21 24.69 41.93
C VAL A 40 6.19 23.64 41.47
N SER A 41 4.98 23.65 42.03
CA SER A 41 3.92 22.72 41.60
C SER A 41 3.48 22.95 40.15
N SER A 42 3.39 24.20 39.68
CA SER A 42 3.01 24.49 38.29
C SER A 42 4.11 24.10 37.30
N VAL A 43 5.37 24.30 37.66
CA VAL A 43 6.53 23.86 36.86
C VAL A 43 6.59 22.34 36.77
N ILE A 44 6.42 21.63 37.89
CA ILE A 44 6.39 20.15 37.90
C ILE A 44 5.23 19.63 37.04
N GLY A 45 4.05 20.23 37.14
CA GLY A 45 2.90 19.88 36.31
C GLY A 45 3.15 20.11 34.81
N GLY A 46 3.76 21.26 34.45
CA GLY A 46 4.10 21.59 33.07
C GLY A 46 5.19 20.69 32.47
N LEU A 47 6.21 20.33 33.26
CA LEU A 47 7.23 19.37 32.87
C LEU A 47 6.64 17.96 32.69
N GLY A 48 5.75 17.55 33.60
CA GLY A 48 5.04 16.28 33.51
C GLY A 48 4.20 16.17 32.23
N SER A 49 3.39 17.19 31.91
CA SER A 49 2.56 17.18 30.70
C SER A 49 3.39 17.22 29.41
N THR A 50 4.46 18.02 29.38
CA THR A 50 5.35 18.13 28.20
C THR A 50 6.10 16.84 27.94
N THR A 51 6.65 16.21 29.00
CA THR A 51 7.36 14.94 28.86
C THR A 51 6.42 13.79 28.51
N ALA A 52 5.21 13.76 29.05
CA ALA A 52 4.18 12.78 28.66
C ALA A 52 3.73 12.97 27.21
N ALA A 53 3.58 14.20 26.72
CA ALA A 53 3.26 14.45 25.31
C ALA A 53 4.38 13.95 24.38
N ARG A 54 5.63 14.23 24.72
CA ARG A 54 6.80 13.69 24.01
C ARG A 54 6.83 12.16 24.03
N ALA A 55 6.60 11.55 25.19
CA ALA A 55 6.55 10.10 25.34
C ALA A 55 5.44 9.49 24.46
N GLY A 56 4.28 10.15 24.38
CA GLY A 56 3.16 9.73 23.52
C GLY A 56 3.51 9.70 22.04
N VAL A 57 4.17 10.75 21.53
CA VAL A 57 4.60 10.78 20.11
C VAL A 57 5.63 9.69 19.84
N GLN A 58 6.60 9.49 20.75
CA GLN A 58 7.63 8.48 20.60
C GLN A 58 7.07 7.05 20.66
N SER A 59 6.17 6.77 21.60
CA SER A 59 5.55 5.45 21.75
C SER A 59 4.64 5.14 20.56
N GLN A 60 3.91 6.13 20.02
CA GLN A 60 3.11 5.97 18.82
C GLN A 60 3.98 5.69 17.58
N ALA A 61 5.01 6.51 17.34
CA ALA A 61 5.92 6.31 16.20
C ALA A 61 6.61 4.93 16.28
N SER A 62 6.95 4.48 17.49
CA SER A 62 7.53 3.14 17.69
C SER A 62 6.51 2.03 17.38
N ALA A 63 5.24 2.21 17.74
CA ALA A 63 4.18 1.25 17.42
C ALA A 63 3.93 1.17 15.91
N GLU A 64 3.90 2.32 15.22
CA GLU A 64 3.76 2.39 13.76
C GLU A 64 4.94 1.73 13.04
N ALA A 65 6.17 1.91 13.54
CA ALA A 65 7.34 1.17 13.06
C ALA A 65 7.18 -0.35 13.23
N GLY A 66 6.64 -0.79 14.36
CA GLY A 66 6.35 -2.21 14.60
C GLY A 66 5.32 -2.79 13.63
N ILE A 67 4.28 -2.03 13.27
CA ILE A 67 3.33 -2.43 12.22
C ILE A 67 4.03 -2.58 10.88
N ALA A 68 4.85 -1.61 10.49
CA ALA A 68 5.56 -1.64 9.22
C ALA A 68 6.49 -2.87 9.11
N VAL A 69 7.25 -3.17 10.17
CA VAL A 69 8.15 -4.34 10.18
C VAL A 69 7.36 -5.65 10.17
N ALA A 70 6.30 -5.77 10.98
CA ALA A 70 5.48 -6.98 10.98
C ALA A 70 4.76 -7.20 9.64
N LYS A 71 4.30 -6.13 8.99
CA LYS A 71 3.75 -6.18 7.64
C LYS A 71 4.81 -6.69 6.66
N VAL A 72 5.96 -6.03 6.55
CA VAL A 72 7.02 -6.44 5.61
C VAL A 72 7.49 -7.87 5.90
N GLY A 73 7.63 -8.27 7.16
CA GLY A 73 8.02 -9.62 7.55
C GLY A 73 6.98 -10.66 7.16
N PHE A 74 5.70 -10.36 7.36
CA PHE A 74 4.59 -11.21 6.95
C PHE A 74 4.54 -11.38 5.43
N GLU A 75 4.69 -10.27 4.72
CA GLU A 75 4.75 -10.15 3.27
C GLU A 75 5.95 -10.89 2.66
N ALA A 76 7.08 -10.90 3.37
CA ALA A 76 8.27 -11.66 3.03
C ALA A 76 8.16 -13.16 3.36
N GLY A 77 7.03 -13.63 3.92
CA GLY A 77 6.84 -15.04 4.30
C GLY A 77 7.56 -15.48 5.57
N THR A 78 8.12 -14.54 6.35
CA THR A 78 8.91 -14.87 7.56
C THR A 78 8.06 -15.10 8.80
N CYS A 79 6.73 -15.05 8.67
CA CYS A 79 5.80 -15.11 9.80
C CYS A 79 5.94 -16.40 10.61
N SER A 80 6.00 -17.54 9.92
CA SER A 80 6.11 -18.86 10.53
C SER A 80 7.52 -19.18 11.02
N SER A 81 8.54 -18.49 10.49
CA SER A 81 9.95 -18.68 10.84
C SER A 81 10.45 -17.76 11.94
N GLN A 82 9.58 -16.90 12.50
CA GLN A 82 9.89 -16.17 13.73
C GLN A 82 10.07 -17.14 14.90
N SER A 83 10.89 -16.74 15.88
CA SER A 83 11.11 -17.53 17.12
C SER A 83 9.81 -17.82 17.87
N THR A 84 8.82 -16.94 17.76
CA THR A 84 7.42 -17.22 18.06
C THR A 84 6.59 -16.88 16.81
N PRO A 85 5.92 -17.85 16.18
CA PRO A 85 5.17 -17.62 14.95
C PRO A 85 4.20 -16.43 15.06
N GLY A 86 4.29 -15.50 14.11
CA GLY A 86 3.44 -14.30 14.06
C GLY A 86 3.80 -13.21 15.07
N VAL A 87 4.98 -13.25 15.69
CA VAL A 87 5.46 -12.19 16.60
C VAL A 87 6.73 -11.56 16.05
N TYR A 88 6.71 -10.24 15.89
CA TYR A 88 7.85 -9.42 15.51
C TYR A 88 8.19 -8.49 16.67
N ALA A 89 9.47 -8.32 17.00
CA ALA A 89 9.88 -7.40 18.05
C ALA A 89 11.24 -6.78 17.74
N SER A 90 11.44 -5.54 18.19
CA SER A 90 12.76 -4.94 18.24
C SER A 90 13.66 -5.67 19.24
N ALA A 91 14.98 -5.59 19.07
CA ALA A 91 15.92 -6.06 20.09
C ALA A 91 15.65 -5.37 21.44
N ALA A 92 15.92 -6.09 22.54
CA ALA A 92 15.79 -5.52 23.88
C ALA A 92 16.69 -4.29 24.02
N GLY A 93 16.12 -3.17 24.50
CA GLY A 93 16.82 -1.89 24.64
C GLY A 93 17.02 -1.10 23.34
N ALA A 94 16.52 -1.56 22.19
CA ALA A 94 16.61 -0.81 20.94
C ALA A 94 15.74 0.46 20.98
N VAL A 95 16.16 1.48 20.23
CA VAL A 95 15.38 2.69 19.97
C VAL A 95 15.16 2.78 18.47
N PRO A 96 13.91 2.67 17.96
CA PRO A 96 12.65 2.52 18.69
C PRO A 96 12.41 1.12 19.29
N MET A 97 11.70 1.04 20.43
CA MET A 97 11.29 -0.21 21.07
C MET A 97 9.83 -0.55 20.75
N TRP A 98 9.59 -1.72 20.19
CA TRP A 98 8.26 -2.14 19.77
C TRP A 98 8.10 -3.67 19.75
N SER A 99 6.84 -4.13 19.85
CA SER A 99 6.43 -5.51 19.64
C SER A 99 5.12 -5.56 18.89
N ALA A 100 5.06 -6.36 17.82
CA ALA A 100 3.91 -6.52 16.95
C ALA A 100 3.49 -8.00 16.88
N LYS A 101 2.18 -8.24 16.96
CA LYS A 101 1.58 -9.58 16.92
C LYS A 101 0.58 -9.67 15.77
N ILE A 102 0.64 -10.77 15.04
CA ILE A 102 -0.24 -11.08 13.92
C ILE A 102 -1.39 -11.96 14.41
N PHE A 103 -2.59 -11.58 14.03
CA PHE A 103 -3.82 -12.33 14.22
C PHE A 103 -4.47 -12.55 12.86
N TRP A 104 -5.24 -13.63 12.72
CA TRP A 104 -6.05 -13.87 11.53
C TRP A 104 -7.43 -14.39 11.87
N ARG A 105 -8.36 -14.27 10.93
CA ARG A 105 -9.69 -14.90 10.96
C ARG A 105 -10.20 -15.16 9.54
N PRO A 106 -11.15 -16.06 9.32
CA PRO A 106 -11.78 -16.22 8.01
C PRO A 106 -12.54 -14.96 7.54
N LEU A 107 -12.61 -14.74 6.22
CA LEU A 107 -13.36 -13.69 5.54
C LEU A 107 -14.87 -13.83 5.72
N SER A 108 -15.35 -15.06 5.91
CA SER A 108 -16.75 -15.38 6.26
C SER A 108 -17.13 -14.95 7.68
N GLY A 109 -16.19 -14.42 8.47
CA GLY A 109 -16.34 -14.05 9.87
C GLY A 109 -15.72 -15.06 10.83
N GLY A 110 -15.61 -14.70 12.12
CA GLY A 110 -15.06 -15.56 13.16
C GLY A 110 -14.21 -14.82 14.20
N THR A 111 -13.66 -15.59 15.14
CA THR A 111 -12.75 -15.10 16.19
C THR A 111 -11.34 -14.90 15.66
N TRP A 112 -10.66 -13.85 16.14
CA TRP A 112 -9.26 -13.60 15.82
C TRP A 112 -8.35 -14.61 16.54
N VAL A 113 -7.57 -15.36 15.78
CA VAL A 113 -6.59 -16.32 16.27
C VAL A 113 -5.19 -15.74 16.09
N GLN A 114 -4.36 -15.77 17.12
CA GLN A 114 -2.96 -15.34 17.01
C GLN A 114 -2.16 -16.36 16.19
N GLY A 115 -1.37 -15.88 15.23
CA GLY A 115 -0.50 -16.72 14.42
C GLY A 115 -0.51 -16.33 12.95
N CYS A 116 0.10 -17.17 12.13
CA CYS A 116 0.21 -16.95 10.70
C CYS A 116 -0.94 -17.67 9.97
N PRO A 117 -1.78 -16.97 9.19
CA PRO A 117 -2.77 -17.62 8.33
C PRO A 117 -2.08 -18.49 7.27
N ILE A 118 -2.71 -19.62 6.94
CA ILE A 118 -2.24 -20.58 5.93
C ILE A 118 -3.15 -20.67 4.70
N VAL A 119 -4.24 -19.89 4.67
CA VAL A 119 -5.23 -19.91 3.58
C VAL A 119 -5.60 -18.49 3.13
N LEU A 120 -5.91 -18.37 1.82
CA LEU A 120 -6.25 -17.13 1.10
C LEU A 120 -7.55 -16.46 1.55
N GLN A 121 -8.39 -17.17 2.30
CA GLN A 121 -9.71 -16.71 2.71
C GLN A 121 -9.70 -15.98 4.06
N ASN A 122 -8.56 -15.44 4.51
CA ASN A 122 -8.44 -14.85 5.83
C ASN A 122 -8.34 -13.31 5.78
N GLN A 123 -8.72 -12.65 6.87
CA GLN A 123 -8.30 -11.29 7.21
C GLN A 123 -7.15 -11.38 8.20
N VAL A 124 -6.24 -10.42 8.14
CA VAL A 124 -5.09 -10.35 9.04
C VAL A 124 -5.18 -9.08 9.86
N ARG A 125 -4.80 -9.14 11.13
CA ARG A 125 -4.73 -8.00 12.01
C ARG A 125 -3.37 -7.96 12.66
N ILE A 126 -2.69 -6.83 12.53
CA ILE A 126 -1.45 -6.56 13.23
C ILE A 126 -1.75 -5.64 14.40
N VAL A 127 -1.39 -6.07 15.60
CA VAL A 127 -1.46 -5.25 16.81
C VAL A 127 -0.02 -4.97 17.25
N ALA A 128 0.39 -3.71 17.20
CA ALA A 128 1.70 -3.27 17.64
C ALA A 128 1.62 -2.46 18.93
N THR A 129 2.56 -2.71 19.82
CA THR A 129 2.81 -1.94 21.05
C THR A 129 4.15 -1.25 20.91
N GLY A 130 4.16 0.08 20.97
CA GLY A 130 5.38 0.89 20.99
C GLY A 130 5.64 1.44 22.38
N THR A 131 6.91 1.54 22.76
CA THR A 131 7.33 2.11 24.05
C THR A 131 8.20 3.34 23.80
N ALA A 132 7.95 4.42 24.54
CA ALA A 132 8.74 5.64 24.47
C ALA A 132 10.17 5.40 24.96
N ALA A 133 11.15 5.92 24.24
CA ALA A 133 12.54 5.89 24.70
C ALA A 133 12.76 6.82 25.91
N ALA A 134 12.03 7.95 25.94
CA ALA A 134 12.02 8.87 27.06
C ALA A 134 10.63 8.90 27.72
N ILE A 135 10.51 8.23 28.86
CA ILE A 135 9.27 8.16 29.66
C ILE A 135 8.86 9.52 30.21
N GLY A 136 7.56 9.67 30.48
CA GLY A 136 7.02 10.82 31.19
C GLY A 136 7.54 10.88 32.62
N VAL A 137 7.79 12.10 33.11
CA VAL A 137 8.26 12.33 34.49
C VAL A 137 7.11 12.83 35.36
N ALA A 138 7.37 13.04 36.65
CA ALA A 138 6.39 13.57 37.61
C ALA A 138 5.10 12.71 37.72
N GLY A 139 5.25 11.38 37.62
CA GLY A 139 4.13 10.43 37.75
C GLY A 139 3.27 10.28 36.50
N GLN A 140 3.61 10.93 35.38
CA GLN A 140 2.83 10.91 34.14
C GLN A 140 3.29 9.80 33.19
N SER A 141 3.00 8.53 33.51
CA SER A 141 3.39 7.36 32.70
C SER A 141 2.34 6.90 31.67
N ALA A 142 1.16 7.53 31.66
CA ALA A 142 0.02 7.11 30.82
C ALA A 142 0.30 7.12 29.31
N LYS A 143 1.35 7.84 28.85
CA LYS A 143 1.73 7.96 27.44
C LYS A 143 3.05 7.26 27.09
N ASP A 144 3.60 6.48 28.02
CA ASP A 144 4.87 5.76 27.80
C ASP A 144 4.69 4.58 26.83
N LYS A 145 3.46 4.09 26.67
CA LYS A 145 3.11 3.01 25.73
C LYS A 145 1.92 3.42 24.88
N SER A 146 1.99 3.07 23.59
CA SER A 146 0.89 3.26 22.64
C SER A 146 0.59 1.96 21.91
N TYR A 147 -0.70 1.72 21.64
CA TYR A 147 -1.18 0.57 20.89
C TYR A 147 -1.76 1.02 19.56
N VAL A 148 -1.23 0.45 18.48
CA VAL A 148 -1.76 0.69 17.13
C VAL A 148 -2.20 -0.64 16.56
N GLU A 149 -3.43 -0.66 16.05
CA GLU A 149 -4.02 -1.80 15.37
C GLU A 149 -4.22 -1.44 13.89
N ALA A 150 -3.83 -2.35 13.01
CA ALA A 150 -4.17 -2.31 11.60
C ALA A 150 -4.78 -3.66 11.20
N VAL A 151 -6.00 -3.63 10.67
CA VAL A 151 -6.67 -4.78 10.06
C VAL A 151 -6.44 -4.72 8.56
N TYR A 152 -6.18 -5.86 7.96
CA TYR A 152 -5.77 -6.01 6.60
C TYR A 152 -6.57 -7.09 5.88
N GLY A 153 -7.01 -6.81 4.66
CA GLY A 153 -7.53 -7.81 3.74
C GLY A 153 -6.38 -8.48 2.98
N LEU A 154 -6.47 -9.79 2.75
CA LEU A 154 -5.61 -10.48 1.78
C LEU A 154 -6.12 -10.12 0.37
N GLY A 155 -5.62 -9.01 -0.17
CA GLY A 155 -5.88 -8.55 -1.52
C GLY A 155 -4.78 -8.97 -2.49
N GLY A 156 -5.05 -8.84 -3.78
CA GLY A 156 -3.99 -8.92 -4.79
C GLY A 156 -2.85 -7.93 -4.53
N THR A 157 -1.72 -8.21 -5.16
CA THR A 157 -0.46 -7.51 -4.90
C THR A 157 0.09 -7.03 -6.23
N GLY A 158 1.08 -6.14 -6.23
CA GLY A 158 1.74 -5.69 -7.47
C GLY A 158 1.12 -4.45 -8.13
N ALA A 159 1.58 -4.19 -9.34
CA ALA A 159 1.17 -3.06 -10.15
C ALA A 159 -0.24 -3.22 -10.73
N ALA A 160 -0.87 -2.11 -11.15
CA ALA A 160 -2.10 -2.18 -11.91
C ALA A 160 -1.89 -2.85 -13.26
N VAL A 161 -0.75 -2.53 -13.87
CA VAL A 161 -0.26 -3.20 -15.06
C VAL A 161 1.23 -3.50 -14.88
N TYR A 162 1.60 -4.76 -15.07
CA TYR A 162 2.98 -5.22 -15.13
C TYR A 162 3.25 -5.79 -16.52
N GLY A 163 4.37 -5.35 -17.12
CA GLY A 163 4.95 -5.93 -18.32
C GLY A 163 6.37 -6.42 -18.05
N TYR A 164 6.69 -7.67 -18.39
CA TYR A 164 8.09 -8.13 -18.32
C TYR A 164 8.96 -7.43 -19.37
N SER A 165 8.46 -7.27 -20.59
CA SER A 165 9.07 -6.43 -21.60
C SER A 165 8.06 -5.51 -22.29
N SER A 166 8.54 -4.40 -22.84
CA SER A 166 7.75 -3.54 -23.72
C SER A 166 8.36 -3.50 -25.13
N THR A 167 7.62 -4.02 -26.12
CA THR A 167 7.96 -3.82 -27.54
C THR A 167 7.13 -2.68 -28.11
N GLY A 168 7.54 -1.44 -27.80
CA GLY A 168 7.38 -0.30 -28.70
C GLY A 168 5.99 0.17 -29.10
N SER A 169 4.92 0.01 -28.29
CA SER A 169 3.65 0.71 -28.55
C SER A 169 2.80 0.86 -27.29
N THR A 170 2.91 2.01 -26.63
CA THR A 170 1.89 2.46 -25.68
C THR A 170 1.03 3.53 -26.34
N GLY A 171 -0.18 3.14 -26.77
CA GLY A 171 -1.27 4.08 -27.07
C GLY A 171 -1.86 4.69 -25.78
N ASN A 172 -2.97 5.41 -25.93
CA ASN A 172 -3.69 6.05 -24.83
C ASN A 172 -4.10 5.01 -23.76
N GLY A 173 -4.25 5.39 -22.50
CA GLY A 173 -4.89 4.53 -21.50
C GLY A 173 -4.99 5.17 -20.12
N THR A 174 -6.11 5.03 -19.41
CA THR A 174 -6.40 5.75 -18.15
C THR A 174 -6.26 4.80 -16.95
N PHE A 175 -5.44 5.13 -15.94
CA PHE A 175 -5.25 4.36 -14.72
C PHE A 175 -5.89 5.03 -13.51
N VAL A 176 -6.96 4.44 -12.97
CA VAL A 176 -7.67 5.01 -11.82
C VAL A 176 -7.50 4.08 -10.62
N SER A 177 -7.16 4.62 -9.45
CA SER A 177 -7.24 3.83 -8.22
C SER A 177 -8.66 3.85 -7.66
N VAL A 178 -9.20 2.67 -7.35
CA VAL A 178 -10.53 2.53 -6.74
C VAL A 178 -10.43 2.28 -5.23
N ASP A 179 -9.28 1.79 -4.76
CA ASP A 179 -9.04 1.43 -3.35
C ASP A 179 -8.17 2.45 -2.59
N GLY A 180 -7.70 3.51 -3.27
CA GLY A 180 -6.85 4.55 -2.69
C GLY A 180 -5.35 4.21 -2.68
N SER A 181 -4.94 3.05 -3.21
CA SER A 181 -3.52 2.76 -3.48
C SER A 181 -3.03 3.51 -4.73
N THR A 182 -1.72 3.75 -4.88
CA THR A 182 -1.20 4.27 -6.15
C THR A 182 -1.15 3.13 -7.18
N PRO A 183 -1.99 3.14 -8.23
CA PRO A 183 -1.87 2.23 -9.35
C PRO A 183 -0.54 2.52 -10.05
N ALA A 184 0.33 1.52 -10.10
CA ALA A 184 1.60 1.65 -10.81
C ALA A 184 1.53 0.95 -12.16
N PHE A 185 2.28 1.46 -13.14
CA PHE A 185 2.64 0.76 -14.37
C PHE A 185 4.12 0.38 -14.32
N PHE A 186 4.40 -0.91 -14.21
CA PHE A 186 5.76 -1.44 -14.13
C PHE A 186 6.15 -2.12 -15.42
N VAL A 187 7.30 -1.74 -15.95
CA VAL A 187 7.95 -2.42 -17.06
C VAL A 187 9.34 -2.85 -16.61
N ARG A 188 9.61 -4.15 -16.69
CA ARG A 188 10.89 -4.68 -16.22
C ARG A 188 12.01 -4.42 -17.22
N THR A 189 11.76 -4.66 -18.50
CA THR A 189 12.76 -4.51 -19.57
C THR A 189 12.17 -3.85 -20.82
N GLY A 190 13.00 -3.15 -21.59
CA GLY A 190 12.58 -2.51 -22.83
C GLY A 190 12.09 -1.06 -22.66
N ASP A 191 11.87 -0.41 -23.79
CA ASP A 191 11.54 1.01 -23.84
C ASP A 191 10.02 1.23 -23.86
N VAL A 192 9.56 2.23 -23.11
CA VAL A 192 8.15 2.65 -23.05
C VAL A 192 7.99 3.94 -23.85
N ASN A 193 7.02 3.99 -24.76
CA ASN A 193 6.73 5.18 -25.58
C ASN A 193 5.27 5.62 -25.46
N CYS A 194 4.98 6.45 -24.45
CA CYS A 194 3.64 6.94 -24.18
C CYS A 194 3.31 8.11 -25.13
N SER A 195 2.37 7.92 -26.05
CA SER A 195 1.94 8.97 -27.00
C SER A 195 0.54 9.53 -26.74
N GLY A 196 -0.18 8.96 -25.76
CA GLY A 196 -1.55 9.31 -25.39
C GLY A 196 -1.74 9.57 -23.91
N SER A 197 -2.87 10.16 -23.51
CA SER A 197 -3.11 10.54 -22.10
C SER A 197 -3.19 9.33 -21.17
N ILE A 198 -2.40 9.38 -20.10
CA ILE A 198 -2.53 8.52 -18.93
C ILE A 198 -3.29 9.27 -17.83
N ALA A 199 -4.62 9.20 -17.84
CA ALA A 199 -5.40 9.88 -16.81
C ALA A 199 -5.43 9.07 -15.50
N GLY A 200 -5.45 9.76 -14.36
CA GLY A 200 -5.54 9.19 -13.01
C GLY A 200 -4.18 9.03 -12.31
N MET A 201 -4.18 9.10 -10.97
CA MET A 201 -2.98 9.15 -10.13
C MET A 201 -2.14 7.89 -10.29
N SER A 202 -1.21 7.78 -11.24
CA SER A 202 -0.38 6.58 -11.44
C SER A 202 1.10 6.87 -11.56
N ASP A 203 1.92 6.03 -10.92
CA ASP A 203 3.37 6.03 -11.09
C ASP A 203 3.79 5.13 -12.27
N ILE A 204 4.81 5.53 -13.02
CA ILE A 204 5.43 4.70 -14.07
C ILE A 204 6.86 4.37 -13.68
N VAL A 205 7.22 3.08 -13.75
CA VAL A 205 8.58 2.61 -13.47
C VAL A 205 9.06 1.70 -14.60
N VAL A 206 10.15 2.08 -15.25
CA VAL A 206 10.82 1.33 -16.31
C VAL A 206 12.18 0.85 -15.81
N GLN A 207 12.25 -0.37 -15.26
CA GLN A 207 13.43 -0.87 -14.54
C GLN A 207 14.70 -0.95 -15.41
N ASN A 208 14.59 -1.47 -16.63
CA ASN A 208 15.71 -1.64 -17.57
C ASN A 208 15.32 -1.16 -18.97
N GLY A 209 15.29 0.16 -19.15
CA GLY A 209 14.94 0.79 -20.42
C GLY A 209 14.61 2.28 -20.27
N SER A 210 14.19 2.85 -21.39
CA SER A 210 13.96 4.29 -21.55
C SER A 210 12.48 4.62 -21.47
N LEU A 211 12.14 5.83 -21.04
CA LEU A 211 10.77 6.34 -21.07
C LEU A 211 10.68 7.52 -22.03
N THR A 212 9.93 7.37 -23.12
CA THR A 212 9.58 8.46 -24.02
C THR A 212 8.10 8.80 -23.83
N THR A 213 7.81 10.07 -23.63
CA THR A 213 6.45 10.61 -23.60
C THR A 213 6.32 11.66 -24.70
N SER A 214 5.21 11.60 -25.43
CA SER A 214 4.91 12.45 -26.58
C SER A 214 3.40 12.70 -26.67
N GLY A 215 2.98 13.55 -27.60
CA GLY A 215 1.56 13.88 -27.79
C GLY A 215 0.95 14.49 -26.54
N ASN A 216 -0.13 13.86 -26.04
CA ASN A 216 -0.89 14.30 -24.86
C ASN A 216 -0.67 13.37 -23.66
N CYS A 217 0.48 12.69 -23.58
CA CYS A 217 0.81 11.83 -22.45
C CYS A 217 0.94 12.61 -21.16
N ASP A 218 -0.11 12.57 -20.35
CA ASP A 218 -0.11 13.11 -19.00
C ASP A 218 0.20 11.98 -18.02
N ILE A 219 1.13 12.18 -17.09
CA ILE A 219 1.50 11.24 -16.02
C ILE A 219 1.24 11.95 -14.69
N PRO A 220 0.10 11.69 -14.03
CA PRO A 220 -0.27 12.41 -12.81
C PRO A 220 0.61 12.06 -11.59
N GLY A 221 1.25 10.88 -11.59
CA GLY A 221 2.18 10.45 -10.56
C GLY A 221 3.64 10.74 -10.92
N ASN A 222 4.54 9.92 -10.39
CA ASN A 222 5.97 10.00 -10.65
C ASN A 222 6.37 9.12 -11.85
N ALA A 223 7.49 9.47 -12.48
CA ALA A 223 8.09 8.70 -13.55
C ALA A 223 9.52 8.29 -13.15
N TRP A 224 9.86 7.01 -13.36
CA TRP A 224 11.19 6.48 -13.13
C TRP A 224 11.64 5.64 -14.34
N SER A 225 12.86 5.86 -14.82
CA SER A 225 13.51 5.01 -15.83
C SER A 225 15.00 4.82 -15.51
N SER A 226 15.58 3.67 -15.86
CA SER A 226 17.04 3.50 -15.79
C SER A 226 17.75 4.07 -17.02
N GLY A 227 17.13 3.98 -18.18
CA GLY A 227 17.57 4.62 -19.42
C GLY A 227 17.12 6.08 -19.53
N PRO A 228 17.43 6.73 -20.66
CA PRO A 228 17.01 8.10 -20.94
C PRO A 228 15.50 8.31 -20.79
N MET A 229 15.12 9.49 -20.31
CA MET A 229 13.74 9.94 -20.26
C MET A 229 13.54 11.13 -21.18
N ALA A 230 12.65 11.02 -22.15
CA ALA A 230 12.30 12.09 -23.07
C ALA A 230 10.83 12.48 -22.89
N ILE A 231 10.56 13.76 -22.63
CA ILE A 231 9.22 14.32 -22.45
C ILE A 231 9.04 15.44 -23.48
N THR A 232 8.22 15.13 -24.48
CA THR A 232 8.10 15.91 -25.72
C THR A 232 6.64 16.22 -26.03
N GLY A 233 6.40 17.15 -26.96
CA GLY A 233 5.04 17.58 -27.31
C GLY A 233 4.33 18.28 -26.14
N SER A 234 3.06 17.94 -25.93
CA SER A 234 2.23 18.44 -24.83
C SER A 234 2.21 17.51 -23.62
N ALA A 235 3.14 16.55 -23.55
CA ALA A 235 3.23 15.61 -22.44
C ALA A 235 3.63 16.29 -21.11
N SER A 236 3.12 15.78 -20.01
CA SER A 236 3.39 16.27 -18.66
C SER A 236 3.65 15.14 -17.67
N VAL A 237 4.57 15.36 -16.73
CA VAL A 237 4.70 14.58 -15.50
C VAL A 237 4.38 15.49 -14.33
N HIS A 238 3.33 15.19 -13.57
CA HIS A 238 2.88 16.01 -12.45
C HIS A 238 3.68 15.75 -11.19
N GLY A 239 4.09 14.50 -10.97
CA GLY A 239 4.99 14.12 -9.90
C GLY A 239 6.45 14.40 -10.25
N SER A 240 7.33 13.64 -9.59
CA SER A 240 8.77 13.71 -9.81
C SER A 240 9.18 12.85 -11.01
N ALA A 241 10.27 13.23 -11.66
CA ALA A 241 10.85 12.45 -12.75
C ALA A 241 12.30 12.07 -12.43
N TRP A 242 12.60 10.78 -12.56
CA TRP A 242 13.91 10.22 -12.24
C TRP A 242 14.42 9.38 -13.41
N SER A 243 15.62 9.70 -13.90
CA SER A 243 16.37 8.86 -14.83
C SER A 243 17.77 8.62 -14.29
N LEU A 244 18.27 7.38 -14.38
CA LEU A 244 19.69 7.09 -14.10
C LEU A 244 20.63 7.54 -15.23
N SER A 245 20.09 7.97 -16.38
CA SER A 245 20.86 8.43 -17.54
C SER A 245 20.68 9.93 -17.79
N SER A 246 19.54 10.35 -18.33
CA SER A 246 19.27 11.75 -18.67
C SER A 246 17.77 12.03 -18.72
N ILE A 247 17.38 13.27 -18.47
CA ILE A 247 16.00 13.74 -18.64
C ILE A 247 16.00 14.91 -19.63
N THR A 248 15.24 14.79 -20.71
CA THR A 248 14.98 15.87 -21.68
C THR A 248 13.50 16.19 -21.64
N ALA A 249 13.13 17.38 -21.15
CA ALA A 249 11.74 17.85 -21.13
C ALA A 249 11.60 19.11 -21.99
N ALA A 250 11.50 18.93 -23.30
CA ALA A 250 11.29 20.02 -24.26
C ALA A 250 10.56 19.50 -25.50
N PRO A 251 9.38 20.04 -25.89
CA PRO A 251 8.57 21.07 -25.21
C PRO A 251 7.69 20.56 -24.06
N GLY A 252 7.82 19.30 -23.65
CA GLY A 252 7.04 18.72 -22.54
C GLY A 252 7.38 19.32 -21.17
N LYS A 253 6.55 19.01 -20.17
CA LYS A 253 6.66 19.61 -18.81
C LYS A 253 6.87 18.57 -17.72
N ILE A 254 7.66 18.93 -16.72
CA ILE A 254 7.73 18.21 -15.45
C ILE A 254 7.40 19.22 -14.35
N ILE A 255 6.37 18.95 -13.56
CA ILE A 255 5.90 19.84 -12.50
C ILE A 255 6.69 19.59 -11.20
N GLY A 256 6.94 18.32 -10.87
CA GLY A 256 7.72 17.94 -9.71
C GLY A 256 9.24 18.02 -9.92
N PRO A 257 10.04 17.61 -8.91
CA PRO A 257 11.49 17.64 -8.99
C PRO A 257 12.03 16.66 -10.04
N THR A 258 13.18 17.01 -10.62
CA THR A 258 13.91 16.17 -11.58
C THR A 258 15.28 15.74 -11.03
N TRP A 259 15.71 14.53 -11.39
CA TRP A 259 17.08 14.05 -11.20
C TRP A 259 17.66 13.62 -12.55
N PRO A 260 18.86 14.05 -12.98
CA PRO A 260 20.05 14.31 -12.16
C PRO A 260 20.26 15.80 -11.92
N TYR A 261 19.65 16.35 -10.87
CA TYR A 261 20.09 17.65 -10.39
C TYR A 261 21.43 17.41 -9.68
N ALA A 262 22.50 17.94 -10.27
CA ALA A 262 23.85 17.85 -9.76
C ALA A 262 23.96 18.59 -8.42
N VAL A 263 23.60 17.93 -7.32
CA VAL A 263 24.13 18.07 -5.95
C VAL A 263 23.47 17.03 -5.04
N THR A 264 24.23 16.57 -4.05
CA THR A 264 23.77 15.91 -2.81
C THR A 264 22.38 16.37 -2.40
N PRO A 265 21.39 15.47 -2.23
CA PRO A 265 21.47 14.15 -1.57
C PRO A 265 21.64 12.93 -2.52
N PRO A 266 21.84 11.70 -1.99
CA PRO A 266 22.02 10.49 -2.78
C PRO A 266 20.87 10.26 -3.78
N ALA A 267 21.19 9.64 -4.92
CA ALA A 267 20.19 9.22 -5.88
C ALA A 267 19.05 8.44 -5.16
N PRO A 268 17.78 8.75 -5.43
CA PRO A 268 16.68 8.01 -4.83
C PRO A 268 16.78 6.53 -5.19
N VAL A 269 16.50 5.67 -4.21
CA VAL A 269 16.54 4.21 -4.40
C VAL A 269 15.54 3.85 -5.50
N ALA A 270 16.01 3.13 -6.52
CA ALA A 270 15.18 2.65 -7.62
C ALA A 270 13.95 1.91 -7.05
N PRO A 271 12.72 2.21 -7.53
CA PRO A 271 11.56 1.43 -7.15
C PRO A 271 11.77 -0.04 -7.51
N VAL A 272 11.42 -0.93 -6.59
CA VAL A 272 11.58 -2.37 -6.79
C VAL A 272 10.50 -2.85 -7.76
N VAL A 273 10.90 -3.16 -9.00
CA VAL A 273 10.05 -3.89 -9.94
C VAL A 273 10.19 -5.39 -9.66
N PRO A 274 9.08 -6.11 -9.40
CA PRO A 274 9.11 -7.54 -9.12
C PRO A 274 9.71 -8.35 -10.28
N PRO A 275 10.37 -9.48 -10.00
CA PRO A 275 10.75 -10.40 -11.04
C PRO A 275 9.52 -11.07 -11.69
N TRP A 276 9.73 -11.72 -12.84
CA TRP A 276 8.69 -12.55 -13.44
C TRP A 276 8.29 -13.65 -12.48
N VAL A 277 7.01 -14.00 -12.52
CA VAL A 277 6.46 -15.11 -11.76
C VAL A 277 6.00 -16.17 -12.75
N ASP A 278 6.53 -17.38 -12.60
CA ASP A 278 6.02 -18.56 -13.30
C ASP A 278 4.76 -19.05 -12.60
N PHE A 279 3.62 -19.00 -13.29
CA PHE A 279 2.34 -19.47 -12.77
C PHE A 279 1.80 -20.61 -13.64
N PRO A 280 2.16 -21.87 -13.31
CA PRO A 280 1.68 -23.02 -14.06
C PRO A 280 0.20 -23.28 -13.75
N TYR A 281 -0.43 -24.08 -14.60
CA TYR A 281 -1.73 -24.64 -14.28
C TYR A 281 -1.58 -25.57 -13.07
N ASP A 282 -2.17 -25.15 -11.96
CA ASP A 282 -2.22 -25.93 -10.73
C ASP A 282 -3.58 -25.70 -10.05
N PRO A 283 -4.54 -26.62 -10.24
CA PRO A 283 -5.87 -26.49 -9.66
C PRO A 283 -5.85 -26.63 -8.13
N THR A 284 -4.79 -27.19 -7.54
CA THR A 284 -4.69 -27.39 -6.08
C THR A 284 -4.57 -26.06 -5.32
N LYS A 285 -4.11 -24.99 -6.00
CA LYS A 285 -4.08 -23.63 -5.46
C LYS A 285 -5.46 -22.98 -5.30
N TRP A 286 -6.50 -23.59 -5.87
CA TRP A 286 -7.86 -23.08 -5.92
C TRP A 286 -8.81 -23.98 -5.11
N GLY A 287 -8.47 -24.20 -3.84
CA GLY A 287 -9.27 -25.04 -2.94
C GLY A 287 -10.75 -24.63 -2.93
N GLY A 288 -11.65 -25.60 -3.13
CA GLY A 288 -13.10 -25.39 -3.15
C GLY A 288 -13.70 -25.06 -4.53
N PHE A 289 -12.87 -24.93 -5.58
CA PHE A 289 -13.37 -24.70 -6.94
C PHE A 289 -13.75 -26.02 -7.62
N SER A 290 -14.90 -26.04 -8.27
CA SER A 290 -15.29 -27.10 -9.20
C SER A 290 -14.54 -26.96 -10.53
N ILE A 291 -14.20 -28.07 -11.19
CA ILE A 291 -13.39 -28.02 -12.43
C ILE A 291 -14.24 -28.46 -13.62
N ILE A 292 -14.26 -27.65 -14.68
CA ILE A 292 -14.84 -27.95 -15.98
C ILE A 292 -13.69 -27.98 -17.00
N VAL A 293 -13.48 -29.13 -17.64
CA VAL A 293 -12.42 -29.31 -18.67
C VAL A 293 -13.04 -29.20 -20.05
N LEU A 294 -12.47 -28.36 -20.91
CA LEU A 294 -12.89 -28.13 -22.29
C LEU A 294 -11.76 -28.48 -23.27
N SER A 295 -12.13 -29.09 -24.40
CA SER A 295 -11.20 -29.41 -25.49
C SER A 295 -11.89 -29.27 -26.85
N GLY A 296 -11.13 -28.93 -27.90
CA GLY A 296 -11.67 -28.77 -29.25
C GLY A 296 -12.36 -27.42 -29.47
N SER A 297 -13.67 -27.42 -29.77
CA SER A 297 -14.43 -26.21 -30.14
C SER A 297 -14.83 -25.31 -28.95
N CYS A 298 -14.61 -25.78 -27.72
CA CYS A 298 -14.71 -25.03 -26.45
C CYS A 298 -15.79 -23.94 -26.36
N PRO A 299 -17.07 -24.33 -26.40
CA PRO A 299 -18.16 -23.40 -26.13
C PRO A 299 -18.15 -22.95 -24.67
N TRP A 300 -18.81 -21.82 -24.39
CA TRP A 300 -19.00 -21.34 -23.02
C TRP A 300 -19.80 -22.36 -22.18
N PRO A 301 -19.28 -22.85 -21.03
CA PRO A 301 -19.96 -23.86 -20.24
C PRO A 301 -21.05 -23.26 -19.34
N ALA A 302 -22.02 -24.08 -18.95
CA ALA A 302 -22.96 -23.71 -17.90
C ALA A 302 -22.24 -23.63 -16.55
N LEU A 303 -22.39 -22.50 -15.85
CA LEU A 303 -21.79 -22.29 -14.54
C LEU A 303 -22.76 -22.70 -13.42
N GLY A 304 -22.23 -23.35 -12.39
CA GLY A 304 -22.98 -23.73 -11.19
C GLY A 304 -22.99 -22.65 -10.10
N SER A 305 -23.47 -23.02 -8.91
CA SER A 305 -23.52 -22.16 -7.73
C SER A 305 -22.26 -22.19 -6.86
N ALA A 306 -21.20 -22.85 -7.30
CA ALA A 306 -19.91 -22.93 -6.61
C ALA A 306 -18.83 -22.17 -7.40
N PRO A 307 -17.73 -21.74 -6.75
CA PRO A 307 -16.54 -21.26 -7.46
C PRO A 307 -16.08 -22.29 -8.49
N THR A 308 -15.65 -21.84 -9.67
CA THR A 308 -15.42 -22.73 -10.81
C THR A 308 -14.10 -22.41 -11.52
N ILE A 309 -13.35 -23.46 -11.89
CA ILE A 309 -12.24 -23.43 -12.83
C ILE A 309 -12.74 -23.95 -14.17
N ILE A 310 -12.58 -23.17 -15.23
CA ILE A 310 -12.67 -23.63 -16.61
C ILE A 310 -11.24 -23.90 -17.09
N ASP A 311 -10.91 -25.17 -17.30
CA ASP A 311 -9.68 -25.56 -17.98
C ASP A 311 -9.93 -25.68 -19.49
N ALA A 312 -9.64 -24.59 -20.20
CA ALA A 312 -9.74 -24.45 -21.65
C ALA A 312 -8.36 -24.52 -22.34
N ARG A 313 -7.35 -25.13 -21.71
CA ARG A 313 -6.03 -25.31 -22.35
C ARG A 313 -6.05 -26.30 -23.52
N GLY A 314 -7.05 -27.19 -23.57
CA GLY A 314 -7.29 -28.08 -24.70
C GLY A 314 -7.93 -27.39 -25.91
N CYS A 315 -8.16 -26.08 -25.83
CA CYS A 315 -8.79 -25.27 -26.86
C CYS A 315 -7.74 -24.56 -27.72
N GLY A 316 -8.05 -24.35 -29.00
CA GLY A 316 -7.19 -23.53 -29.87
C GLY A 316 -7.22 -22.04 -29.49
N SER A 317 -8.39 -21.53 -29.14
CA SER A 317 -8.60 -20.18 -28.58
C SER A 317 -9.86 -20.20 -27.71
N PHE A 318 -9.90 -19.37 -26.67
CA PHE A 318 -11.04 -19.26 -25.78
C PHE A 318 -11.59 -17.83 -25.74
N SER A 319 -12.91 -17.70 -25.77
CA SER A 319 -13.62 -16.43 -25.75
C SER A 319 -14.62 -16.41 -24.61
N LEU A 320 -14.76 -15.27 -23.95
CA LEU A 320 -15.88 -15.01 -23.05
C LEU A 320 -17.18 -14.84 -23.85
N PRO A 321 -18.35 -15.05 -23.23
CA PRO A 321 -19.63 -14.87 -23.93
C PRO A 321 -19.83 -13.40 -24.28
N THR A 322 -20.39 -13.13 -25.45
CA THR A 322 -20.78 -11.78 -25.84
C THR A 322 -21.96 -11.29 -25.01
N GLY A 323 -22.00 -10.00 -24.71
CA GLY A 323 -23.02 -9.41 -23.84
C GLY A 323 -22.58 -9.38 -22.37
N THR A 324 -23.50 -9.65 -21.44
CA THR A 324 -23.21 -9.56 -20.00
C THR A 324 -22.89 -10.94 -19.42
N LEU A 325 -21.69 -11.09 -18.87
CA LEU A 325 -21.30 -12.20 -18.03
C LEU A 325 -21.52 -11.82 -16.56
N SER A 326 -22.59 -12.32 -15.95
CA SER A 326 -22.88 -12.11 -14.53
C SER A 326 -22.29 -13.23 -13.68
N LEU A 327 -21.29 -12.90 -12.87
CA LEU A 327 -20.63 -13.81 -11.95
C LEU A 327 -21.49 -13.98 -10.70
N SER A 328 -21.92 -15.21 -10.43
CA SER A 328 -22.60 -15.57 -9.16
C SER A 328 -21.61 -16.04 -8.09
N ASN A 329 -20.40 -16.43 -8.51
CA ASN A 329 -19.28 -16.85 -7.68
C ASN A 329 -17.97 -16.51 -8.42
N ASP A 330 -16.85 -16.68 -7.72
CA ASP A 330 -15.50 -16.61 -8.26
C ASP A 330 -15.28 -17.59 -9.44
N LEU A 331 -14.67 -17.10 -10.51
CA LEU A 331 -14.44 -17.85 -11.75
C LEU A 331 -12.98 -17.75 -12.20
N VAL A 332 -12.36 -18.89 -12.49
CA VAL A 332 -11.00 -18.96 -13.03
C VAL A 332 -11.08 -19.61 -14.40
N VAL A 333 -10.40 -19.04 -15.38
CA VAL A 333 -10.32 -19.59 -16.73
C VAL A 333 -8.85 -19.74 -17.09
N PHE A 334 -8.45 -20.97 -17.40
CA PHE A 334 -7.13 -21.28 -17.95
C PHE A 334 -7.26 -21.54 -19.45
N ALA A 335 -6.56 -20.79 -20.29
CA ALA A 335 -6.50 -21.05 -21.74
C ALA A 335 -5.16 -20.63 -22.32
N ASN A 336 -4.72 -21.30 -23.39
CA ASN A 336 -3.45 -20.93 -24.06
C ASN A 336 -3.57 -19.61 -24.82
N THR A 337 -4.76 -19.29 -25.32
CA THR A 337 -5.05 -18.07 -26.07
C THR A 337 -6.43 -17.55 -25.69
N PHE A 338 -6.52 -16.23 -25.52
CA PHE A 338 -7.79 -15.54 -25.28
C PHE A 338 -8.09 -14.57 -26.43
N ASN A 339 -9.35 -14.58 -26.87
CA ASN A 339 -9.89 -13.55 -27.74
C ASN A 339 -11.21 -13.07 -27.15
N VAL A 340 -11.14 -12.03 -26.34
CA VAL A 340 -12.26 -11.51 -25.56
C VAL A 340 -12.67 -10.16 -26.12
N ALA A 341 -13.91 -10.02 -26.57
CA ALA A 341 -14.46 -8.76 -27.07
C ALA A 341 -15.96 -8.67 -26.76
N HIS A 342 -16.51 -7.45 -26.72
CA HIS A 342 -17.95 -7.21 -26.53
C HIS A 342 -18.54 -7.94 -25.30
N THR A 343 -17.77 -7.99 -24.21
CA THR A 343 -18.13 -8.67 -22.96
C THR A 343 -18.18 -7.65 -21.83
N SER A 344 -19.27 -7.64 -21.07
CA SER A 344 -19.40 -6.90 -19.81
C SER A 344 -19.44 -7.87 -18.64
N VAL A 345 -18.44 -7.86 -17.78
CA VAL A 345 -18.33 -8.70 -16.59
C VAL A 345 -18.90 -7.95 -15.39
N THR A 346 -19.94 -8.51 -14.77
CA THR A 346 -20.60 -7.92 -13.60
C THR A 346 -20.80 -8.96 -12.51
N SER A 347 -20.99 -8.52 -11.26
CA SER A 347 -21.46 -9.42 -10.20
C SER A 347 -22.98 -9.57 -10.31
N ALA A 348 -23.48 -10.79 -10.16
CA ALA A 348 -24.91 -11.07 -10.08
C ALA A 348 -25.54 -10.62 -8.75
N SER A 349 -24.73 -10.12 -7.81
CA SER A 349 -25.15 -9.74 -6.46
C SER A 349 -24.43 -8.47 -5.98
N ALA A 350 -24.75 -8.00 -4.77
CA ALA A 350 -23.99 -6.91 -4.14
C ALA A 350 -22.61 -7.35 -3.64
N SER A 351 -22.33 -8.66 -3.58
CA SER A 351 -21.03 -9.22 -3.21
C SER A 351 -20.02 -9.09 -4.34
N VAL A 352 -18.74 -9.02 -3.99
CA VAL A 352 -17.63 -9.00 -4.95
C VAL A 352 -17.31 -10.43 -5.38
N HIS A 353 -17.31 -10.68 -6.70
CA HIS A 353 -16.93 -11.97 -7.29
C HIS A 353 -15.81 -11.75 -8.31
N LYS A 354 -14.73 -12.51 -8.20
CA LYS A 354 -13.51 -12.28 -8.98
C LYS A 354 -13.47 -13.16 -10.23
N LEU A 355 -12.88 -12.63 -11.29
CA LEU A 355 -12.56 -13.39 -12.51
C LEU A 355 -11.05 -13.44 -12.72
N TRP A 356 -10.51 -14.63 -12.96
CA TRP A 356 -9.12 -14.80 -13.38
C TRP A 356 -9.06 -15.34 -14.80
N LEU A 357 -8.38 -14.63 -15.69
CA LEU A 357 -8.08 -15.07 -17.05
C LEU A 357 -6.59 -15.35 -17.10
N ILE A 358 -6.23 -16.63 -17.18
CA ILE A 358 -4.86 -17.09 -16.99
C ILE A 358 -4.41 -17.86 -18.22
N THR A 359 -3.39 -17.36 -18.89
CA THR A 359 -2.55 -18.17 -19.77
C THR A 359 -1.40 -18.70 -18.92
N PRO A 360 -1.34 -20.02 -18.63
CA PRO A 360 -0.34 -20.54 -17.72
C PRO A 360 1.07 -20.43 -18.29
N ASP A 361 2.02 -20.15 -17.41
CA ASP A 361 3.45 -20.29 -17.69
C ASP A 361 3.94 -21.60 -17.07
N ALA A 362 4.21 -22.59 -17.92
CA ALA A 362 4.50 -23.95 -17.48
C ALA A 362 5.98 -24.18 -17.13
N ILE A 363 6.88 -23.26 -17.51
CA ILE A 363 8.31 -23.45 -17.40
C ILE A 363 8.82 -22.64 -16.20
N PRO A 364 9.34 -23.28 -15.15
CA PRO A 364 9.80 -22.57 -13.95
C PRO A 364 11.22 -21.98 -14.17
N ASN A 365 11.35 -20.94 -14.98
CA ASN A 365 12.63 -20.30 -15.30
C ASN A 365 12.69 -18.80 -14.95
N SER A 366 11.65 -18.25 -14.33
CA SER A 366 11.53 -16.82 -14.01
C SER A 366 11.63 -15.91 -15.23
N SER A 367 11.11 -16.38 -16.36
CA SER A 367 11.00 -15.67 -17.63
C SER A 367 9.65 -15.99 -18.27
N PRO A 368 8.98 -15.04 -18.94
CA PRO A 368 7.71 -15.32 -19.60
C PRO A 368 7.85 -16.33 -20.73
N ASP A 369 7.26 -17.52 -20.57
CA ASP A 369 7.19 -18.54 -21.63
C ASP A 369 5.77 -18.71 -22.18
N CYS A 370 5.56 -18.16 -23.37
CA CYS A 370 4.24 -18.17 -24.00
C CYS A 370 3.86 -19.55 -24.58
N PRO A 371 2.81 -20.21 -24.07
CA PRO A 371 2.34 -21.48 -24.63
C PRO A 371 1.76 -21.25 -26.03
N GLY A 372 2.46 -21.74 -27.06
CA GLY A 372 2.17 -21.47 -28.48
C GLY A 372 3.17 -20.56 -29.20
N GLY A 373 4.21 -20.09 -28.50
CA GLY A 373 5.27 -19.24 -29.04
C GLY A 373 4.95 -17.75 -28.99
N ALA A 374 5.97 -16.91 -29.21
CA ALA A 374 5.90 -15.45 -28.99
C ALA A 374 4.85 -14.70 -29.83
N SER A 375 4.31 -15.31 -30.89
CA SER A 375 3.25 -14.73 -31.73
C SER A 375 1.84 -14.87 -31.14
N ASN A 376 1.66 -15.76 -30.16
CA ASN A 376 0.38 -15.93 -29.50
C ASN A 376 0.12 -14.69 -28.62
N THR A 377 -1.04 -14.07 -28.79
CA THR A 377 -1.39 -12.80 -28.15
C THR A 377 -2.72 -12.95 -27.41
N PHE A 378 -2.75 -12.51 -26.16
CA PHE A 378 -3.99 -12.30 -25.42
C PHE A 378 -4.70 -11.08 -26.00
N GLY A 379 -5.78 -11.31 -26.75
CA GLY A 379 -6.61 -10.25 -27.29
C GLY A 379 -7.70 -9.86 -26.30
N LEU A 380 -7.60 -8.66 -25.73
CA LEU A 380 -8.74 -7.99 -25.10
C LEU A 380 -9.28 -6.96 -26.10
N GLY A 381 -10.11 -7.44 -27.00
CA GLY A 381 -10.74 -6.68 -28.07
C GLY A 381 -11.75 -5.64 -27.57
N PRO A 382 -12.45 -4.98 -28.49
CA PRO A 382 -13.17 -3.75 -28.17
C PRO A 382 -14.38 -3.99 -27.27
N ASN A 383 -14.72 -2.97 -26.48
CA ASN A 383 -15.88 -2.94 -25.60
C ASN A 383 -15.89 -4.05 -24.53
N PHE A 384 -14.71 -4.42 -24.02
CA PHE A 384 -14.64 -5.18 -22.78
C PHE A 384 -14.86 -4.26 -21.59
N THR A 385 -15.80 -4.59 -20.71
CA THR A 385 -16.03 -3.83 -19.47
C THR A 385 -16.08 -4.75 -18.27
N SER A 386 -15.62 -4.28 -17.12
CA SER A 386 -15.80 -4.93 -15.81
C SER A 386 -16.14 -3.88 -14.76
N THR A 387 -16.53 -4.29 -13.56
CA THR A 387 -16.93 -3.38 -12.47
C THR A 387 -16.08 -3.62 -11.21
N ALA A 388 -16.09 -2.69 -10.27
CA ALA A 388 -15.43 -2.86 -8.97
C ALA A 388 -15.97 -4.07 -8.18
N THR A 389 -17.22 -4.48 -8.43
CA THR A 389 -17.84 -5.68 -7.84
C THR A 389 -17.52 -6.97 -8.61
N ALA A 390 -16.93 -6.86 -9.80
CA ALA A 390 -16.45 -8.01 -10.57
C ALA A 390 -15.05 -7.77 -11.15
N PRO A 391 -14.02 -7.64 -10.27
CA PRO A 391 -12.69 -7.30 -10.72
C PRO A 391 -12.02 -8.50 -11.40
N VAL A 392 -11.19 -8.21 -12.40
CA VAL A 392 -10.58 -9.20 -13.30
C VAL A 392 -9.06 -9.19 -13.16
N MET A 393 -8.47 -10.35 -12.92
CA MET A 393 -7.03 -10.58 -13.05
C MET A 393 -6.74 -11.14 -14.43
N ILE A 394 -5.83 -10.51 -15.16
CA ILE A 394 -5.28 -11.06 -16.40
C ILE A 394 -3.83 -11.43 -16.15
N TYR A 395 -3.50 -12.72 -16.29
CA TYR A 395 -2.12 -13.21 -16.25
C TYR A 395 -1.79 -13.90 -17.56
N THR A 396 -0.69 -13.50 -18.22
CA THR A 396 -0.23 -14.19 -19.42
C THR A 396 1.27 -14.02 -19.65
N PRO A 397 2.06 -15.09 -19.87
CA PRO A 397 3.45 -14.96 -20.34
C PRO A 397 3.54 -14.42 -21.77
N CYS A 398 2.43 -14.32 -22.50
CA CYS A 398 2.38 -13.85 -23.86
C CYS A 398 2.26 -12.32 -23.95
N ALA A 399 2.20 -11.81 -25.17
CA ALA A 399 1.79 -10.42 -25.39
C ALA A 399 0.30 -10.24 -25.10
N ILE A 400 -0.07 -9.13 -24.48
CA ILE A 400 -1.47 -8.68 -24.37
C ILE A 400 -1.69 -7.44 -25.21
N ASN A 401 -2.77 -7.44 -25.99
CA ASN A 401 -3.25 -6.26 -26.69
C ASN A 401 -4.57 -5.81 -26.06
N LEU A 402 -4.55 -4.61 -25.48
CA LEU A 402 -5.73 -3.95 -24.93
C LEU A 402 -6.31 -3.01 -26.00
N GLY A 403 -7.44 -3.43 -26.58
CA GLY A 403 -8.12 -2.73 -27.66
C GLY A 403 -8.91 -1.49 -27.23
N SER A 404 -9.73 -0.97 -28.14
CA SER A 404 -10.49 0.27 -27.94
C SER A 404 -11.70 0.10 -27.03
N ASN A 405 -12.06 1.14 -26.27
CA ASN A 405 -13.21 1.14 -25.35
C ASN A 405 -13.18 0.02 -24.30
N VAL A 406 -11.99 -0.40 -23.89
CA VAL A 406 -11.82 -1.35 -22.78
C VAL A 406 -11.91 -0.57 -21.46
N SER A 407 -12.74 -1.04 -20.52
CA SER A 407 -12.80 -0.55 -19.14
C SER A 407 -12.62 -1.72 -18.17
N LEU A 408 -11.40 -1.92 -17.71
CA LEU A 408 -11.00 -3.01 -16.84
C LEU A 408 -10.96 -2.54 -15.38
N PHE A 409 -11.69 -3.18 -14.48
CA PHE A 409 -11.45 -3.10 -13.04
C PHE A 409 -10.62 -4.31 -12.63
N GLY A 410 -9.40 -4.12 -12.15
CA GLY A 410 -8.55 -5.23 -11.76
C GLY A 410 -7.06 -5.02 -12.00
N GLN A 411 -6.38 -6.07 -12.45
CA GLN A 411 -4.93 -6.15 -12.59
C GLN A 411 -4.52 -6.88 -13.87
N VAL A 412 -3.43 -6.43 -14.50
CA VAL A 412 -2.82 -7.09 -15.66
C VAL A 412 -1.36 -7.42 -15.34
N PHE A 413 -0.96 -8.66 -15.55
CA PHE A 413 0.41 -9.13 -15.41
C PHE A 413 0.79 -9.93 -16.66
N ALA A 414 1.56 -9.31 -17.55
CA ALA A 414 1.82 -9.87 -18.88
C ALA A 414 3.31 -9.92 -19.25
N GLY A 415 3.67 -10.84 -20.14
CA GLY A 415 5.02 -10.91 -20.73
C GLY A 415 5.33 -9.66 -21.55
N VAL A 416 4.40 -9.27 -22.43
CA VAL A 416 4.46 -8.00 -23.18
C VAL A 416 3.14 -7.27 -23.06
N VAL A 417 3.16 -5.97 -22.79
CA VAL A 417 1.95 -5.13 -22.75
C VAL A 417 1.92 -4.17 -23.91
N ALA A 418 0.82 -4.17 -24.67
CA ALA A 418 0.53 -3.19 -25.72
C ALA A 418 -0.86 -2.56 -25.54
N PHE A 419 -0.93 -1.23 -25.66
CA PHE A 419 -2.18 -0.48 -25.61
C PHE A 419 -2.55 -0.01 -27.02
N GLY A 420 -3.59 -0.58 -27.60
CA GLY A 420 -4.01 -0.28 -28.99
C GLY A 420 -5.10 0.78 -29.12
N GLY A 421 -5.85 1.08 -28.05
CA GLY A 421 -7.11 1.83 -28.21
C GLY A 421 -7.61 2.70 -27.05
N GLY A 422 -6.77 3.11 -26.10
CA GLY A 422 -7.26 3.93 -24.98
C GLY A 422 -7.92 3.18 -23.83
N PRO A 423 -7.48 1.97 -23.41
CA PRO A 423 -8.14 1.26 -22.30
C PRO A 423 -8.11 2.06 -21.01
N THR A 424 -9.18 2.01 -20.25
CA THR A 424 -9.21 2.43 -18.85
C THR A 424 -8.97 1.21 -17.97
N VAL A 425 -7.92 1.24 -17.14
CA VAL A 425 -7.65 0.22 -16.13
C VAL A 425 -7.82 0.85 -14.75
N SER A 426 -8.95 0.55 -14.12
CA SER A 426 -9.23 0.89 -12.73
C SER A 426 -8.63 -0.17 -11.81
N TYR A 427 -7.59 0.18 -11.07
CA TYR A 427 -6.88 -0.76 -10.22
C TYR A 427 -7.75 -1.26 -9.09
N VAL A 428 -7.90 -2.58 -9.05
CA VAL A 428 -8.45 -3.34 -7.92
C VAL A 428 -7.52 -4.52 -7.70
N PRO A 429 -6.88 -4.66 -6.52
CA PRO A 429 -5.95 -5.75 -6.27
C PRO A 429 -6.64 -7.12 -6.27
N VAL A 430 -6.45 -7.93 -7.32
CA VAL A 430 -7.02 -9.28 -7.44
C VAL A 430 -6.00 -10.36 -7.05
N GLY A 431 -4.80 -10.31 -7.64
CA GLY A 431 -3.66 -11.19 -7.37
C GLY A 431 -3.79 -12.62 -7.91
N LEU A 432 -2.77 -13.42 -7.64
CA LEU A 432 -2.74 -14.86 -7.93
C LEU A 432 -2.53 -15.65 -6.64
N PRO A 433 -3.12 -16.85 -6.52
CA PRO A 433 -2.98 -17.66 -5.31
C PRO A 433 -1.55 -18.18 -5.14
N GLY A 434 -1.00 -18.01 -3.94
CA GLY A 434 0.33 -18.52 -3.57
C GLY A 434 1.52 -17.77 -4.18
N VAL A 435 1.29 -16.56 -4.72
CA VAL A 435 2.34 -15.71 -5.29
C VAL A 435 2.15 -14.26 -4.86
N SER A 436 3.25 -13.59 -4.50
CA SER A 436 3.30 -12.14 -4.41
C SER A 436 3.79 -11.52 -5.72
N LEU A 437 2.93 -10.73 -6.38
CA LEU A 437 3.23 -9.95 -7.58
C LEU A 437 3.94 -8.62 -7.26
N TYR A 438 4.31 -8.36 -5.99
CA TYR A 438 5.09 -7.19 -5.58
C TYR A 438 6.59 -7.46 -5.50
N ASN A 439 6.98 -8.65 -5.05
CA ASN A 439 8.38 -9.06 -4.92
C ASN A 439 8.71 -10.36 -5.66
N GLY A 440 7.73 -10.95 -6.35
CA GLY A 440 7.88 -12.21 -7.09
C GLY A 440 8.17 -13.43 -6.21
N ALA A 441 8.00 -13.30 -4.88
CA ALA A 441 8.24 -14.40 -3.97
C ALA A 441 7.13 -15.46 -4.12
N THR A 442 7.54 -16.72 -4.30
CA THR A 442 6.71 -17.91 -4.08
C THR A 442 6.56 -18.09 -2.57
N SER A 443 5.67 -17.30 -2.00
CA SER A 443 5.46 -17.27 -0.56
C SER A 443 3.99 -17.53 -0.26
N TYR A 444 3.75 -18.38 0.73
CA TYR A 444 2.48 -18.46 1.45
C TYR A 444 2.19 -17.18 2.26
N GLY A 445 3.06 -16.16 2.17
CA GLY A 445 2.91 -14.83 2.73
C GLY A 445 2.11 -13.92 1.79
N PHE A 446 1.01 -13.39 2.32
CA PHE A 446 0.09 -12.53 1.60
C PHE A 446 0.43 -11.05 1.90
N LEU A 447 0.18 -10.11 0.97
CA LEU A 447 0.24 -8.70 1.32
C LEU A 447 -1.05 -8.20 1.97
N LEU A 448 -0.86 -7.21 2.83
CA LEU A 448 -1.82 -6.73 3.77
C LEU A 448 -2.31 -5.35 3.36
N ASN A 449 -3.57 -5.22 2.92
CA ASN A 449 -4.20 -3.93 2.56
C ASN A 449 -5.01 -3.38 3.74
N VAL A 450 -4.69 -2.17 4.23
CA VAL A 450 -5.29 -1.61 5.46
C VAL A 450 -6.80 -1.44 5.25
N SER A 451 -7.58 -2.29 5.89
CA SER A 451 -9.04 -2.22 5.94
C SER A 451 -9.52 -1.28 7.04
N SER A 452 -8.75 -1.12 8.12
CA SER A 452 -9.00 -0.14 9.17
C SER A 452 -7.79 0.01 10.07
N SER A 453 -7.45 1.23 10.50
CA SER A 453 -6.51 1.47 11.58
C SER A 453 -7.21 2.11 12.78
N ARG A 454 -6.80 1.73 13.99
CA ARG A 454 -7.23 2.40 15.22
C ARG A 454 -6.02 2.61 16.12
N ASN A 455 -5.85 3.84 16.59
CA ASN A 455 -4.95 4.14 17.68
C ASN A 455 -5.73 4.09 18.99
N VAL A 456 -5.32 3.21 19.91
CA VAL A 456 -5.90 3.13 21.25
C VAL A 456 -4.84 3.64 22.23
N GLN A 457 -4.92 4.92 22.56
CA GLN A 457 -4.24 5.45 23.74
C GLN A 457 -5.07 5.05 24.95
N THR A 458 -4.54 4.14 25.77
CA THR A 458 -5.13 3.88 27.09
C THR A 458 -4.88 5.10 27.95
N GLY A 459 -5.92 5.91 28.18
CA GLY A 459 -5.96 6.77 29.35
C GLY A 459 -5.83 5.88 30.59
N GLY A 460 -4.93 6.26 31.50
CA GLY A 460 -4.65 5.51 32.73
C GLY A 460 -5.88 5.31 33.60
#